data_AF-A0A7J8T3Y3-F1
#
_entry.id   AF-A0A7J8T3Y3-F1
#
_cell.length_a   1.000
_cell.length_b   1.000
_cell.length_c   1.000
_cell.angle_alpha   90.00
_cell.angle_beta   90.00
_cell.angle_gamma   90.00
#
_symmetry.space_group_name_H-M   'P 1'
#
loop_
_entity.id
_entity.type
_entity.pdbx_description
1 polymer ?
#
loop_
_entity_poly.entity_id
_entity_poly.type
_entity_poly.pdbx_seq_one_letter_code
_entity_poly.pdbx_strand_id
1 'polypeptide(L)'
;MAIASSIPLVFSVQRCKPELLAPTKPTPHEHKLLSDIDDQAALRFQGGTCKCLVFYYPFAGRLRKGGNGKLIVDCTGEGVIFIKADVDVTLEQFGNALHSPFPCFDELLYDVSGSEGMLNCPLLLIQ
;
A
#
# COMPACT_ATOMS: atom_id res chain seq x y z
N MET A 1 23.43 -24.51 7.03
CA MET A 1 23.82 -23.15 7.48
C MET A 1 24.23 -22.37 6.25
N ALA A 2 23.36 -21.51 5.72
CA ALA A 2 23.72 -20.63 4.62
C ALA A 2 24.54 -19.47 5.19
N ILE A 3 25.74 -19.27 4.67
CA ILE A 3 26.52 -18.06 4.90
C ILE A 3 25.74 -16.90 4.23
N ALA A 4 25.12 -16.05 5.04
CA ALA A 4 24.66 -14.76 4.54
C ALA A 4 25.92 -13.99 4.11
N SER A 5 26.11 -13.80 2.81
CA SER A 5 27.18 -12.96 2.29
C SER A 5 27.02 -11.57 2.93
N SER A 6 27.99 -11.18 3.74
CA SER A 6 27.96 -9.99 4.60
C SER A 6 28.31 -8.70 3.86
N ILE A 7 28.04 -8.63 2.55
CA ILE A 7 28.20 -7.40 1.78
C ILE A 7 26.84 -6.73 1.72
N PRO A 8 26.67 -5.52 2.30
CA PRO A 8 25.42 -4.79 2.15
C PRO A 8 25.19 -4.53 0.67
N LEU A 9 24.01 -4.92 0.19
CA LEU A 9 23.55 -4.58 -1.16
C LEU A 9 23.45 -3.06 -1.22
N VAL A 10 24.32 -2.41 -1.98
CA VAL A 10 24.27 -0.96 -2.21
C VAL A 10 23.58 -0.74 -3.55
N PHE A 11 22.46 -0.02 -3.52
CA PHE A 11 21.67 0.34 -4.68
C PHE A 11 21.06 1.72 -4.46
N SER A 12 20.64 2.36 -5.54
CA SER A 12 20.00 3.66 -5.55
C SER A 12 18.50 3.48 -5.75
N VAL A 13 17.69 4.18 -4.94
CA VAL A 13 16.24 4.19 -5.08
C VAL A 13 15.79 5.54 -5.64
N GLN A 14 15.23 5.52 -6.85
CA GLN A 14 14.62 6.68 -7.48
C GLN A 14 13.10 6.60 -7.30
N ARG A 15 12.55 7.47 -6.45
CA ARG A 15 11.10 7.50 -6.16
C ARG A 15 10.40 8.55 -7.01
N CYS A 16 9.27 8.18 -7.57
CA CYS A 16 8.31 9.13 -8.11
C CYS A 16 7.56 9.83 -6.97
N LYS A 17 6.91 10.96 -7.31
CA LYS A 17 6.02 11.65 -6.37
C LYS A 17 4.85 10.71 -6.00
N PRO A 18 4.41 10.68 -4.73
CA PRO A 18 3.20 9.96 -4.35
C PRO A 18 1.99 10.42 -5.17
N GLU A 19 1.21 9.46 -5.67
CA GLU A 19 0.01 9.68 -6.46
C GLU A 19 -1.21 9.11 -5.73
N LEU A 20 -2.33 9.84 -5.76
CA LEU A 20 -3.61 9.36 -5.24
C LEU A 20 -4.38 8.69 -6.37
N LEU A 21 -4.45 7.36 -6.34
CA LEU A 21 -5.14 6.58 -7.36
C LEU A 21 -6.58 6.27 -6.93
N ALA A 22 -7.53 6.96 -7.55
CA ALA A 22 -8.95 6.76 -7.34
C ALA A 22 -9.51 5.61 -8.22
N PRO A 23 -10.68 5.03 -7.86
CA PRO A 23 -11.38 4.07 -8.71
C PRO A 23 -11.66 4.66 -10.10
N THR A 24 -11.41 3.86 -11.14
CA THR A 24 -11.64 4.30 -12.54
C THR A 24 -13.11 4.53 -12.91
N LYS A 25 -14.04 4.12 -12.04
CA LYS A 25 -15.49 4.27 -12.20
C LYS A 25 -16.09 4.68 -10.85
N PRO A 26 -17.26 5.35 -10.83
CA PRO A 26 -17.97 5.62 -9.60
C PRO A 26 -18.24 4.34 -8.81
N THR A 27 -18.10 4.42 -7.49
CA THR A 27 -18.32 3.33 -6.53
C THR A 27 -19.41 3.73 -5.53
N PRO A 28 -20.08 2.78 -4.87
CA PRO A 28 -21.03 3.10 -3.81
C PRO A 28 -20.37 3.90 -2.68
N HIS A 29 -21.05 4.95 -2.23
CA HIS A 29 -20.68 5.73 -1.05
C HIS A 29 -21.47 5.21 0.15
N GLU A 30 -20.80 4.45 1.01
CA GLU A 30 -21.40 3.80 2.17
C GLU A 30 -20.38 3.62 3.29
N HIS A 31 -20.86 3.26 4.48
CA HIS A 31 -20.00 2.88 5.58
C HIS A 31 -19.94 1.35 5.70
N LYS A 32 -18.74 0.80 5.79
CA LYS A 32 -18.52 -0.62 6.09
C LYS A 32 -17.82 -0.78 7.44
N LEU A 33 -18.12 -1.86 8.16
CA LEU A 33 -17.28 -2.22 9.31
C LEU A 33 -15.93 -2.67 8.79
N LEU A 34 -14.86 -2.37 9.54
CA LEU A 34 -13.53 -2.83 9.16
C LEU A 34 -13.47 -4.38 9.06
N SER A 35 -14.21 -5.08 9.92
CA SER A 35 -14.34 -6.55 9.91
C SER A 35 -14.93 -7.11 8.62
N ASP A 36 -15.67 -6.32 7.85
CA ASP A 36 -16.32 -6.79 6.62
C ASP A 36 -15.36 -6.73 5.41
N ILE A 37 -14.13 -6.24 5.61
CA ILE A 37 -13.14 -5.99 4.56
C ILE A 37 -12.04 -7.08 4.53
N ASP A 38 -11.93 -7.91 5.57
CA ASP A 38 -10.82 -8.85 5.78
C ASP A 38 -10.77 -10.03 4.77
N ASP A 39 -11.84 -10.28 4.00
CA ASP A 39 -11.98 -11.45 3.10
C ASP A 39 -11.57 -11.21 1.63
N GLN A 40 -10.81 -10.15 1.33
CA GLN A 40 -10.62 -9.70 -0.05
C GLN A 40 -9.30 -10.15 -0.70
N ALA A 41 -9.41 -10.77 -1.88
CA ALA A 41 -8.30 -11.28 -2.68
C ALA A 41 -7.34 -10.18 -3.17
N ALA A 42 -6.12 -10.58 -3.54
CA ALA A 42 -5.00 -9.70 -3.87
C ALA A 42 -5.34 -8.60 -4.90
N LEU A 43 -5.12 -7.35 -4.50
CA LEU A 43 -5.20 -6.18 -5.37
C LEU A 43 -4.02 -6.19 -6.37
N ARG A 44 -4.32 -6.19 -7.67
CA ARG A 44 -3.30 -6.04 -8.73
C ARG A 44 -3.40 -4.66 -9.36
N PHE A 45 -2.29 -3.93 -9.31
CA PHE A 45 -2.13 -2.64 -9.98
C PHE A 45 -1.33 -2.88 -11.25
N GLN A 46 -1.80 -2.34 -12.37
CA GLN A 46 -1.10 -2.43 -13.66
C GLN A 46 -0.99 -1.01 -14.21
N GLY A 47 0.25 -0.53 -14.39
CA GLY A 47 0.53 0.77 -15.00
C GLY A 47 -0.23 1.94 -14.35
N GLY A 48 -0.22 2.03 -13.01
CA GLY A 48 -0.86 3.13 -12.28
C GLY A 48 -2.39 3.19 -12.38
N THR A 49 -3.04 2.19 -13.00
CA THR A 49 -4.50 2.21 -13.17
C THR A 49 -5.20 1.42 -12.07
N CYS A 50 -6.15 2.06 -11.38
CA CYS A 50 -6.95 1.46 -10.30
C CYS A 50 -8.28 0.85 -10.79
N LYS A 51 -8.23 -0.04 -11.78
CA LYS A 51 -9.42 -0.82 -12.18
C LYS A 51 -9.88 -1.75 -11.05
N CYS A 52 -8.94 -2.26 -10.26
CA CYS A 52 -9.23 -3.11 -9.10
C CYS A 52 -10.07 -2.38 -8.05
N LEU A 53 -9.84 -1.08 -7.81
CA LEU A 53 -10.59 -0.31 -6.81
C LEU A 53 -12.08 -0.12 -7.16
N VAL A 54 -12.54 -0.49 -8.36
CA VAL A 54 -13.98 -0.56 -8.63
C VAL A 54 -14.62 -1.74 -7.88
N PHE A 55 -13.91 -2.88 -7.82
CA PHE A 55 -14.36 -4.08 -7.12
C PHE A 55 -14.01 -4.04 -5.63
N TYR A 56 -12.88 -3.43 -5.32
CA TYR A 56 -12.32 -3.31 -3.98
C TYR A 56 -12.43 -1.87 -3.46
N TYR A 57 -13.55 -1.22 -3.75
CA TYR A 57 -13.80 0.19 -3.44
C TYR A 57 -13.67 0.58 -1.96
N PRO A 58 -13.87 -0.31 -0.96
CA PRO A 58 -13.66 0.10 0.43
C PRO A 58 -12.22 0.58 0.68
N PHE A 59 -11.22 -0.01 -0.01
CA PHE A 59 -9.81 0.41 0.11
C PHE A 59 -9.55 1.83 -0.41
N ALA A 60 -10.42 2.35 -1.27
CA ALA A 60 -10.39 3.74 -1.72
C ALA A 60 -11.03 4.73 -0.73
N GLY A 61 -11.49 4.25 0.43
CA GLY A 61 -12.13 5.05 1.47
C GLY A 61 -11.17 5.61 2.52
N ARG A 62 -11.74 6.04 3.65
CA ARG A 62 -11.03 6.57 4.82
C ARG A 62 -11.46 5.87 6.10
N LEU A 63 -10.51 5.60 6.99
CA LEU A 63 -10.84 5.02 8.29
C LEU A 63 -11.47 6.09 9.20
N ARG A 64 -12.58 5.74 9.86
CA ARG A 64 -13.32 6.60 10.77
C ARG A 64 -13.62 5.84 12.06
N LYS A 65 -13.79 6.60 13.15
CA LYS A 65 -14.28 6.06 14.41
C LYS A 65 -15.81 5.99 14.34
N GLY A 66 -16.35 4.79 14.40
CA GLY A 66 -17.78 4.52 14.54
C GLY A 66 -18.24 4.52 16.00
N GLY A 67 -19.52 4.19 16.19
CA GLY A 67 -20.13 4.03 17.51
C GLY A 67 -19.44 2.95 18.36
N ASN A 68 -19.42 3.15 19.67
CA ASN A 68 -18.85 2.20 20.64
C ASN A 68 -17.37 1.86 20.42
N GLY A 69 -16.61 2.76 19.78
CA GLY A 69 -15.18 2.57 19.52
C GLY A 69 -14.85 1.62 18.37
N LYS A 70 -15.86 1.15 17.62
CA LYS A 70 -15.64 0.34 16.41
C LYS A 70 -15.03 1.17 15.30
N LEU A 71 -14.14 0.58 14.52
CA LEU A 71 -13.60 1.22 13.32
C LEU A 71 -14.53 0.94 12.13
N ILE A 72 -14.82 2.00 11.38
CA ILE A 72 -15.60 1.93 10.15
C ILE A 72 -14.79 2.51 9.01
N VAL A 73 -15.06 2.06 7.81
CA VAL A 73 -14.54 2.63 6.58
C VAL A 73 -15.64 3.46 5.94
N ASP A 74 -15.36 4.75 5.76
CA ASP A 74 -16.16 5.62 4.94
C ASP A 74 -15.70 5.47 3.48
N CYS A 75 -16.52 4.84 2.65
CA CYS A 75 -16.20 4.55 1.25
C CYS A 75 -16.35 5.81 0.39
N THR A 76 -15.41 6.74 0.52
CA THR A 76 -15.43 8.01 -0.21
C THR A 76 -14.98 7.89 -1.67
N GLY A 77 -14.29 6.81 -2.03
CA GLY A 77 -13.74 6.63 -3.39
C GLY A 77 -12.58 7.58 -3.70
N GLU A 78 -12.02 8.27 -2.70
CA GLU A 78 -10.87 9.17 -2.88
C GLU A 78 -9.62 8.45 -3.38
N GLY A 79 -9.48 7.15 -3.10
CA GLY A 79 -8.39 6.33 -3.62
C GLY A 79 -7.31 5.97 -2.61
N VAL A 80 -6.27 5.32 -3.13
CA VAL A 80 -5.10 4.83 -2.39
C VAL A 80 -3.86 5.64 -2.74
N ILE A 81 -2.90 5.70 -1.82
CA ILE A 81 -1.60 6.32 -2.12
C ILE A 81 -0.74 5.27 -2.83
N PHE A 82 -0.21 5.63 -4.00
CA PHE A 82 0.71 4.82 -4.78
C PHE A 82 2.01 5.59 -5.00
N ILE A 83 3.14 4.93 -4.75
CA ILE A 83 4.47 5.44 -5.01
C ILE A 83 5.15 4.46 -5.93
N LYS A 84 5.63 4.93 -7.07
CA LYS A 84 6.51 4.13 -7.91
C LYS A 84 7.95 4.38 -7.46
N ALA A 85 8.72 3.30 -7.29
CA ALA A 85 10.16 3.37 -7.15
C ALA A 85 10.84 2.54 -8.25
N ASP A 86 11.93 3.08 -8.79
CA ASP A 86 12.85 2.35 -9.66
C ASP A 86 14.20 2.18 -8.92
N VAL A 87 14.76 0.99 -9.00
CA VAL A 87 16.03 0.63 -8.35
C VAL A 87 17.01 0.07 -9.37
N ASP A 88 18.31 0.36 -9.19
CA ASP A 88 19.40 -0.08 -10.09
C ASP A 88 19.92 -1.50 -9.77
N VAL A 89 19.03 -2.36 -9.28
CA VAL A 89 19.33 -3.72 -8.83
C VAL A 89 18.21 -4.69 -9.23
N THR A 90 18.56 -5.93 -9.57
CA THR A 90 17.58 -6.95 -9.96
C THR A 90 17.07 -7.73 -8.75
N LEU A 91 15.87 -8.31 -8.85
CA LEU A 91 15.28 -9.13 -7.80
C LEU A 91 16.20 -10.31 -7.39
N GLU A 92 16.93 -10.89 -8.34
CA GLU A 92 17.86 -12.02 -8.11
C GLU A 92 19.01 -11.64 -7.19
N GLN A 93 19.43 -10.37 -7.20
CA GLN A 93 20.51 -9.86 -6.34
C GLN A 93 20.08 -9.73 -4.86
N PHE A 94 18.76 -9.68 -4.60
CA PHE A 94 18.22 -9.81 -3.23
C PHE A 94 18.24 -11.26 -2.71
N GLY A 95 18.63 -12.22 -3.56
CA GLY A 95 18.68 -13.63 -3.24
C GLY A 95 17.32 -14.33 -3.28
N ASN A 96 17.35 -15.65 -3.05
CA ASN A 96 16.16 -16.51 -3.19
C ASN A 96 15.17 -16.40 -2.02
N ALA A 97 15.49 -15.61 -1.00
CA ALA A 97 14.77 -15.54 0.26
C ALA A 97 14.48 -14.08 0.60
N LEU A 98 13.46 -13.50 -0.05
CA LEU A 98 12.81 -12.26 0.40
C LEU A 98 11.99 -12.52 1.69
N HIS A 99 12.58 -13.21 2.66
CA HIS A 99 11.96 -13.52 3.94
C HIS A 99 12.39 -12.48 4.96
N SER A 100 11.48 -12.16 5.88
CA SER A 100 11.83 -11.35 7.04
C SER A 100 12.93 -12.05 7.86
N PRO A 101 13.97 -11.32 8.32
CA PRO A 101 14.22 -9.89 8.13
C PRO A 101 14.76 -9.59 6.73
N PHE A 102 14.05 -8.72 6.00
CA PHE A 102 14.43 -8.31 4.66
C PHE A 102 15.64 -7.36 4.74
N PRO A 103 16.75 -7.63 4.04
CA PRO A 103 17.86 -6.68 3.98
C PRO A 103 17.35 -5.36 3.38
N CYS A 104 17.92 -4.23 3.77
CA CYS A 104 17.66 -2.90 3.20
C CYS A 104 16.20 -2.38 3.19
N PHE A 105 15.41 -2.80 4.19
CA PHE A 105 14.01 -2.38 4.33
C PHE A 105 13.85 -0.86 4.49
N ASP A 106 14.71 -0.23 5.29
CA ASP A 106 14.67 1.20 5.55
C ASP A 106 14.98 2.03 4.29
N GLU A 107 15.83 1.52 3.39
CA GLU A 107 16.17 2.15 2.13
C GLU A 107 15.05 2.08 1.09
N LEU A 108 14.14 1.09 1.20
CA LEU A 108 12.99 0.91 0.29
C LEU A 108 11.73 1.63 0.77
N LEU A 109 11.51 1.73 2.08
CA LEU A 109 10.34 2.41 2.62
C LEU A 109 10.36 3.93 2.39
N TYR A 110 9.20 4.50 2.13
CA TYR A 110 8.96 5.94 2.06
C TYR A 110 7.80 6.33 2.97
N ASP A 111 8.06 7.24 3.90
CA ASP A 111 7.02 7.81 4.75
C ASP A 111 6.33 8.98 4.02
N VAL A 112 5.01 8.93 3.92
CA VAL A 112 4.22 9.92 3.19
C VAL A 112 3.57 10.87 4.19
N SER A 113 3.88 12.16 4.10
CA SER A 113 3.18 13.17 4.89
C SER A 113 1.66 13.08 4.64
N GLY A 114 0.89 12.82 5.70
CA GLY A 114 -0.56 12.56 5.61
C GLY A 114 -0.99 11.11 5.81
N SER A 115 -0.05 10.15 5.91
CA SER A 115 -0.29 8.83 6.53
C SER A 115 -0.05 8.83 8.04
N GLU A 116 0.32 9.97 8.63
CA GLU A 116 0.56 10.14 10.05
C GLU A 116 -0.77 10.14 10.83
N GLY A 117 -1.22 8.95 11.23
CA GLY A 117 -2.41 8.77 12.05
C GLY A 117 -3.28 7.60 11.61
N MET A 118 -4.20 7.18 12.48
CA MET A 118 -5.08 6.04 12.22
C MET A 118 -6.42 6.47 11.59
N LEU A 119 -6.85 7.72 11.76
CA LEU A 119 -8.16 8.20 11.30
C LEU A 119 -8.00 9.21 10.16
N ASN A 120 -8.92 9.16 9.20
CA ASN A 120 -8.94 10.00 8.00
C ASN A 120 -7.75 9.80 7.06
N CYS A 121 -6.89 8.81 7.31
CA CYS A 121 -5.84 8.42 6.37
C CYS A 121 -6.40 7.42 5.32
N PRO A 122 -5.76 7.35 4.15
CA PRO A 122 -6.00 6.27 3.19
C PRO A 122 -5.73 4.91 3.82
N LEU A 123 -6.57 3.92 3.50
CA LEU A 123 -6.46 2.57 4.09
C LEU A 123 -5.29 1.76 3.53
N LEU A 124 -4.79 2.14 2.36
CA LEU A 124 -3.75 1.41 1.67
C LEU A 124 -2.72 2.38 1.09
N LEU A 125 -1.46 2.11 1.42
CA LEU A 125 -0.27 2.68 0.80
C LEU A 125 0.45 1.56 0.04
N ILE A 126 0.80 1.82 -1.21
CA ILE A 126 1.54 0.89 -2.06
C ILE A 126 2.79 1.62 -2.54
N GLN A 127 3.92 0.94 -2.42
CA GLN A 127 5.25 1.45 -2.77
C GLN A 127 6.10 0.34 -3.37
#